data_AF-A0A522UBB4-F1
#
_entry.id   AF-A0A522UBB4-F1
#
_cell.length_a   1.000
_cell.length_b   1.000
_cell.length_c   1.000
_cell.angle_alpha   90.00
_cell.angle_beta   90.00
_cell.angle_gamma   90.00
#
_symmetry.space_group_name_H-M   'P 1'
#
loop_
_entity.id
_entity.type
_entity.pdbx_description
1 polymer ?
#
loop_
_entity_poly.entity_id
_entity_poly.type
_entity_poly.pdbx_seq_one_letter_code
_entity_poly.pdbx_strand_id
1 'polypeptide(L)'
;MNRDKYKEAKKTSQEIEQLLQSDNLTADDRQKLKEIHAQLSGVLLSPWLPFDWRRRAIMFFLLLLGLYGITNGQSYFALSWLFLALFSPRIVGEGASILGKILGR
;
A
#
# COMPACT_ATOMS: atom_id res chain seq x y z
N MET A 1 9.60 -9.94 -2.97
CA MET A 1 9.81 -8.74 -3.80
C MET A 1 11.19 -8.17 -3.48
N ASN A 2 12.05 -7.96 -4.49
CA ASN A 2 13.32 -7.25 -4.29
C ASN A 2 13.10 -5.73 -4.41
N ARG A 3 13.92 -4.93 -3.72
CA ARG A 3 13.81 -3.46 -3.68
C ARG A 3 13.89 -2.83 -5.06
N ASP A 4 14.72 -3.38 -5.94
CA ASP A 4 14.90 -2.85 -7.31
C ASP A 4 13.66 -3.07 -8.17
N LYS A 5 13.10 -4.29 -8.13
CA LYS A 5 11.82 -4.59 -8.80
C LYS A 5 10.67 -3.72 -8.26
N TYR A 6 10.65 -3.43 -6.97
CA TYR A 6 9.66 -2.53 -6.37
C TYR A 6 9.82 -1.09 -6.89
N LYS A 7 11.05 -0.58 -6.98
CA LYS A 7 11.33 0.76 -7.51
C LYS A 7 10.95 0.87 -8.98
N GLU A 8 11.30 -0.13 -9.78
CA GLU A 8 10.96 -0.21 -11.20
C GLU A 8 9.45 -0.20 -11.39
N ALA A 9 8.73 -1.11 -10.71
CA ALA A 9 7.27 -1.13 -10.75
C ALA A 9 6.64 0.20 -10.32
N LYS A 10 7.22 0.88 -9.32
CA LYS A 10 6.74 2.19 -8.86
C LYS A 10 6.94 3.28 -9.91
N LYS A 11 8.10 3.30 -10.56
CA LYS A 11 8.41 4.26 -11.64
C LYS A 11 7.47 4.07 -12.82
N THR A 12 7.30 2.82 -13.28
CA THR A 12 6.40 2.49 -14.39
C THR A 12 4.94 2.83 -14.05
N SER A 13 4.49 2.56 -12.82
CA SER A 13 3.14 2.94 -12.37
C SER A 13 2.91 4.45 -12.45
N GLN A 14 3.89 5.25 -12.02
CA GLN A 14 3.82 6.72 -12.08
C GLN A 14 3.84 7.25 -13.52
N GLU A 15 4.65 6.65 -14.39
CA GLU A 15 4.67 7.00 -15.82
C GLU A 15 3.31 6.69 -16.48
N ILE A 16 2.72 5.53 -16.20
CA ILE A 16 1.38 5.17 -16.69
C ILE A 16 0.31 6.12 -16.15
N GLU A 17 0.39 6.51 -14.87
CA GLU A 17 -0.56 7.46 -14.28
C GLU A 17 -0.48 8.84 -14.95
N GLN A 18 0.74 9.32 -15.26
CA GLN A 18 0.94 10.54 -16.04
C GLN A 18 0.38 10.42 -17.46
N LEU A 19 0.60 9.28 -18.13
CA LEU A 19 0.04 9.03 -19.47
C LEU A 19 -1.49 9.02 -19.43
N LEU A 20 -2.10 8.37 -18.43
CA LEU A 20 -3.56 8.31 -18.25
C LEU A 20 -4.22 9.67 -17.98
N GLN A 21 -3.46 10.64 -17.49
CA GLN A 21 -3.89 12.03 -17.31
C GLN A 21 -3.76 12.87 -18.59
N SER A 22 -3.03 12.40 -19.60
CA SER A 22 -2.95 13.07 -20.89
C SER A 22 -4.18 12.78 -21.76
N ASP A 23 -4.63 13.79 -22.52
CA ASP A 23 -5.83 13.71 -23.37
C ASP A 23 -5.57 13.07 -24.75
N ASN A 24 -4.35 12.59 -25.02
CA ASN A 24 -3.94 12.05 -26.32
C ASN A 24 -4.17 10.54 -26.47
N LEU A 25 -4.94 9.91 -25.59
CA LEU A 25 -5.13 8.45 -25.56
C LEU A 25 -6.47 8.03 -26.16
N THR A 26 -6.41 7.07 -27.09
CA THR A 26 -7.59 6.33 -27.55
C THR A 26 -8.24 5.56 -26.39
N ALA A 27 -9.55 5.29 -26.47
CA ALA A 27 -10.27 4.54 -25.44
C ALA A 27 -9.64 3.17 -25.12
N ASP A 28 -9.22 2.44 -26.16
CA ASP A 28 -8.56 1.13 -26.03
C ASP A 28 -7.20 1.23 -25.32
N ASP A 29 -6.38 2.22 -25.67
CA ASP A 29 -5.06 2.42 -25.06
C ASP A 29 -5.20 2.82 -23.59
N ARG A 30 -6.21 3.65 -23.29
CA ARG A 30 -6.54 4.04 -21.91
C ARG A 30 -6.97 2.84 -21.08
N GLN A 31 -7.73 1.91 -21.65
CA GLN A 31 -8.16 0.69 -20.96
C GLN A 31 -6.97 -0.25 -20.68
N LYS A 32 -6.12 -0.48 -21.68
CA LYS A 32 -4.89 -1.28 -21.50
C LYS A 32 -3.96 -0.70 -20.44
N LEU A 33 -3.74 0.62 -20.45
CA LEU A 33 -2.93 1.31 -19.46
C LEU A 33 -3.52 1.17 -18.04
N LYS A 34 -4.85 1.25 -17.89
CA LYS A 34 -5.51 1.00 -16.60
C LYS A 34 -5.32 -0.43 -16.11
N GLU A 35 -5.40 -1.43 -16.99
CA GLU A 35 -5.16 -2.83 -16.62
C GLU A 35 -3.72 -3.07 -16.17
N ILE A 36 -2.74 -2.53 -16.91
CA ILE A 36 -1.32 -2.61 -16.54
C ILE A 36 -1.07 -1.90 -15.21
N HIS A 37 -1.67 -0.72 -15.00
CA HIS A 37 -1.59 0.01 -13.74
C HIS A 37 -2.17 -0.78 -12.56
N ALA A 38 -3.30 -1.47 -12.78
CA ALA A 38 -3.91 -2.33 -11.76
C ALA A 38 -3.00 -3.52 -11.39
N GLN A 39 -2.37 -4.15 -12.37
CA GLN A 39 -1.41 -5.23 -12.13
C GLN A 39 -0.18 -4.74 -11.36
N LEU A 40 0.38 -3.58 -11.75
CA LEU A 40 1.49 -2.94 -11.04
C LEU A 40 1.13 -2.56 -9.61
N SER A 41 -0.10 -2.09 -9.38
CA SER A 41 -0.60 -1.79 -8.03
C SER A 41 -0.61 -3.04 -7.15
N GLY A 42 -1.03 -4.20 -7.68
CA GLY A 42 -0.96 -5.48 -6.96
C GLY A 42 0.48 -5.87 -6.59
N VAL A 43 1.42 -5.69 -7.51
CA VAL A 43 2.86 -5.90 -7.29
C VAL A 43 3.39 -4.95 -6.20
N LEU A 44 3.00 -3.68 -6.22
CA LEU A 44 3.42 -2.67 -5.26
C LEU A 44 2.87 -2.90 -3.84
N LEU A 45 1.70 -3.53 -3.73
CA LEU A 45 1.04 -3.84 -2.45
C LEU A 45 1.45 -5.21 -1.88
N SER A 46 2.15 -6.03 -2.65
CA SER A 46 2.64 -7.34 -2.21
C SER A 46 3.54 -7.34 -0.94
N PRO A 47 4.36 -6.31 -0.65
CA PRO A 47 5.27 -6.33 0.49
C PRO A 47 4.54 -6.21 1.83
N TRP A 48 4.94 -7.02 2.81
CA TRP A 48 4.39 -6.97 4.17
C TRP A 48 4.82 -5.70 4.93
N LEU A 49 6.06 -5.27 4.70
CA LEU A 49 6.65 -4.06 5.27
C LEU A 49 6.84 -3.01 4.17
N PRO A 50 6.52 -1.72 4.43
CA PRO A 50 6.77 -0.66 3.48
C PRO A 50 8.28 -0.54 3.21
N PHE A 51 8.67 -0.28 1.95
CA PHE A 51 10.07 -0.01 1.61
C PHE A 51 10.54 1.40 2.01
N ASP A 52 9.60 2.29 2.34
CA ASP A 52 9.88 3.65 2.80
C ASP A 52 10.31 3.67 4.27
N TRP A 53 11.52 4.16 4.53
CA TRP A 53 12.08 4.30 5.88
C TRP A 53 11.20 5.11 6.84
N ARG A 54 10.55 6.17 6.34
CA ARG A 54 9.60 6.98 7.14
C ARG A 54 8.44 6.14 7.67
N ARG A 55 7.83 5.31 6.82
CA ARG A 55 6.71 4.43 7.20
C ARG A 55 7.18 3.32 8.15
N ARG A 56 8.39 2.78 7.94
CA ARG A 56 9.01 1.82 8.87
C ARG A 56 9.23 2.41 10.27
N ALA A 57 9.71 3.65 10.35
CA ALA A 57 9.92 4.32 11.63
C ALA A 57 8.60 4.52 12.39
N ILE A 58 7.51 4.90 11.70
CA ILE A 58 6.17 5.03 12.30
C ILE A 58 5.68 3.68 12.81
N MET A 59 5.80 2.61 12.02
CA MET A 59 5.43 1.25 12.47
C MET A 59 6.25 0.82 13.68
N PHE A 60 7.55 1.08 13.69
CA PHE A 60 8.40 0.74 14.83
C PHE A 60 8.02 1.52 16.09
N PHE A 61 7.71 2.81 15.95
CA PHE A 61 7.23 3.64 17.06
C PHE A 61 5.90 3.13 17.63
N LEU A 62 4.93 2.79 16.77
CA LEU A 62 3.64 2.23 17.20
C LEU A 62 3.81 0.88 17.90
N LEU A 63 4.72 0.04 17.42
CA LEU A 63 5.06 -1.23 18.06
C LEU A 63 5.58 -1.00 19.49
N LEU A 64 6.57 -0.11 19.64
CA LEU A 64 7.14 0.25 20.94
C LEU A 64 6.13 0.89 21.88
N LEU A 65 5.24 1.75 21.35
CA LEU A 65 4.21 2.42 22.13
C LEU A 65 3.24 1.41 22.75
N GLY A 66 2.77 0.44 21.98
CA GLY A 66 1.91 -0.63 22.51
C GLY A 66 2.65 -1.51 23.52
N LEU A 67 3.93 -1.80 23.28
CA LEU A 67 4.75 -2.61 24.18
C LEU A 67 4.96 -1.91 25.53
N TYR A 68 5.30 -0.61 25.49
CA TYR A 68 5.39 0.25 26.67
C TYR A 68 4.05 0.34 27.44
N GLY A 69 2.95 0.41 26.71
CA GLY A 69 1.60 0.39 27.27
C GLY A 69 1.31 -0.85 28.13
N ILE A 70 1.61 -2.03 27.58
CA ILE A 70 1.42 -3.31 28.26
C ILE A 70 2.28 -3.40 29.51
N THR A 71 3.55 -2.97 29.45
CA THR A 71 4.46 -3.03 30.61
C THR A 71 4.04 -2.12 31.76
N ASN A 72 3.31 -1.03 31.49
CA ASN A 72 2.85 -0.08 32.51
C ASN A 72 1.39 -0.32 32.94
N GLY A 73 0.79 -1.46 32.58
CA GLY A 73 -0.60 -1.81 32.92
C GLY A 73 -1.66 -0.97 32.18
N GLN A 74 -1.26 -0.16 31.21
CA GLN A 74 -2.13 0.70 30.41
C GLN A 74 -2.48 -0.02 29.09
N SER A 75 -3.34 -1.04 29.21
CA SER A 75 -3.72 -1.92 28.09
C SER A 75 -4.32 -1.18 26.88
N TYR A 76 -4.85 0.04 27.06
CA TYR A 76 -5.38 0.87 25.97
C TYR A 76 -4.35 1.19 24.90
N PHE A 77 -3.07 1.31 25.25
CA PHE A 77 -2.01 1.55 24.26
C PHE A 77 -1.79 0.36 23.33
N ALA A 78 -2.23 -0.85 23.68
CA ALA A 78 -2.21 -1.99 22.76
C ALA A 78 -3.12 -1.76 21.53
N LEU A 79 -4.09 -0.84 21.61
CA LEU A 79 -4.88 -0.41 20.44
C LEU A 79 -4.01 0.24 19.35
N SER A 80 -2.82 0.77 19.70
CA SER A 80 -1.86 1.26 18.70
C SER A 80 -1.42 0.18 17.70
N TRP A 81 -1.49 -1.09 18.08
CA TRP A 81 -1.18 -2.20 17.19
C TRP A 81 -2.25 -2.44 16.13
N LEU A 82 -3.49 -2.03 16.36
CA LEU A 82 -4.51 -2.03 15.30
C LEU A 82 -4.11 -1.04 14.19
N PHE A 83 -3.48 0.08 14.57
CA PHE A 83 -2.98 1.04 13.59
C PHE A 83 -1.78 0.52 12.79
N LEU A 84 -1.02 -0.47 13.29
CA LEU A 84 0.06 -1.10 12.49
C LEU A 84 -0.47 -1.72 11.20
N ALA A 85 -1.68 -2.28 11.25
CA ALA A 85 -2.32 -2.90 10.10
C ALA A 85 -2.56 -1.89 8.95
N LEU A 86 -2.88 -0.63 9.29
CA LEU A 86 -3.08 0.45 8.32
C LEU A 86 -1.79 0.87 7.60
N PHE A 87 -0.63 0.62 8.20
CA PHE A 87 0.66 0.95 7.60
C PHE A 87 1.29 -0.22 6.83
N SER A 88 0.69 -1.42 6.87
CA SER A 88 1.13 -2.57 6.07
C SER A 88 0.57 -2.48 4.64
N PRO A 89 1.43 -2.40 3.60
CA PRO A 89 0.96 -2.33 2.21
C PRO A 89 0.09 -3.53 1.82
N ARG A 90 0.39 -4.72 2.35
CA ARG A 90 -0.38 -5.93 2.07
C ARG A 90 -1.79 -5.89 2.64
N ILE A 91 -1.95 -5.51 3.90
CA ILE A 91 -3.27 -5.47 4.56
C ILE A 91 -4.14 -4.42 3.87
N VAL A 92 -3.57 -3.26 3.54
CA VAL A 92 -4.28 -2.22 2.78
C VAL A 92 -4.67 -2.72 1.39
N GLY A 93 -3.79 -3.44 0.69
CA GLY A 93 -4.08 -3.99 -0.63
C GLY A 93 -5.14 -5.08 -0.64
N GLU A 94 -5.10 -6.01 0.32
CA GLU A 94 -6.13 -7.03 0.50
C GLU A 94 -7.47 -6.39 0.88
N GLY A 95 -7.47 -5.40 1.78
CA GLY A 95 -8.68 -4.65 2.15
C GLY A 95 -9.29 -3.88 0.98
N ALA A 96 -8.47 -3.17 0.20
CA ALA A 96 -8.92 -2.46 -0.99
C ALA A 96 -9.47 -3.40 -2.06
N SER A 97 -8.87 -4.58 -2.25
CA SER A 97 -9.38 -5.60 -3.18
C SER A 97 -10.73 -6.16 -2.76
N ILE A 98 -10.92 -6.42 -1.46
CA ILE A 98 -12.19 -6.88 -0.89
C ILE A 98 -13.26 -5.78 -1.05
N LEU A 99 -12.93 -4.54 -0.69
CA LEU A 99 -13.81 -3.38 -0.89
C LEU A 99 -14.20 -3.21 -2.35
N GLY A 100 -13.25 -3.33 -3.28
CA GLY A 100 -13.52 -3.27 -4.72
C GLY A 100 -14.48 -4.37 -5.20
N LYS A 101 -14.37 -5.58 -4.67
CA LYS A 101 -15.28 -6.69 -4.98
C LYS A 101 -16.69 -6.50 -4.41
N ILE A 102 -16.81 -5.82 -3.27
CA ILE A 102 -18.10 -5.56 -2.60
C ILE A 102 -18.80 -4.35 -3.21
N LEU A 103 -18.06 -3.27 -3.49
CA LEU A 103 -18.60 -1.99 -3.97
C LEU A 103 -18.75 -1.94 -5.49
N GLY A 104 -17.93 -2.69 -6.23
CA GLY A 104 -17.94 -2.76 -7.69
C GLY A 104 -18.88 -3.82 -8.26
N ARG A 105 -19.91 -4.20 -7.50
CA ARG A 105 -20.97 -5.13 -7.93
C ARG A 105 -22.22 -4.36 -8.29
#